data_AF-A0A1I2VTN4-F1
#
_entry.id   AF-A0A1I2VTN4-F1
#
_cell.length_a   1.000
_cell.length_b   1.000
_cell.length_c   1.000
_cell.angle_alpha   90.00
_cell.angle_beta   90.00
_cell.angle_gamma   90.00
#
_symmetry.space_group_name_H-M   'P 1'
#
loop_
_entity.id
_entity.type
_entity.pdbx_description
1 polymer ?
#
loop_
_entity_poly.entity_id
_entity_poly.type
_entity_poly.pdbx_seq_one_letter_code
_entity_poly.pdbx_strand_id
1 'polypeptide(L)'
;MSRHIVIDRPNLQVVLGFDHPLRSFFGQAFDPSDPRLEGLAFNGWPTPSGLGLRRPVQTHAEAEADVGLLIHWIFDQDWVQGPSLIWAAHVERVRATLLWEWENGTDAPSPKIPAILMGEPDTIGPKPADAQVVRS
;
A
#
# COMPACT_ATOMS: atom_id res chain seq x y z
N MET A 1 -13.01 6.48 8.07
CA MET A 1 -12.54 5.21 7.45
C MET A 1 -11.39 5.65 6.59
N SER A 2 -10.18 5.36 7.06
CA SER A 2 -8.96 5.76 6.40
C SER A 2 -8.68 4.82 5.24
N ARG A 3 -8.13 5.37 4.17
CA ARG A 3 -7.64 4.62 3.01
C ARG A 3 -6.23 5.09 2.72
N HIS A 4 -5.29 4.16 2.70
CA HIS A 4 -3.89 4.38 2.39
C HIS A 4 -3.56 3.66 1.11
N ILE A 5 -3.31 4.43 0.06
CA ILE A 5 -2.91 3.91 -1.24
C ILE A 5 -1.42 3.57 -1.17
N VAL A 6 -1.08 2.36 -1.57
CA VAL A 6 0.29 1.83 -1.55
C VAL A 6 0.90 1.84 -2.96
N ILE A 7 0.07 1.62 -3.99
CA ILE A 7 0.43 1.71 -5.41
C ILE A 7 -0.71 2.43 -6.11
N ASP A 8 -0.37 3.40 -6.97
CA ASP A 8 -1.33 4.11 -7.81
C ASP A 8 -0.79 4.18 -9.24
N ARG A 9 -1.27 3.28 -10.11
CA ARG A 9 -0.87 3.17 -11.51
C ARG A 9 -2.10 3.03 -12.41
N PRO A 10 -2.00 3.39 -13.71
CA PRO A 10 -3.13 3.30 -14.65
C PRO A 10 -3.75 1.90 -14.80
N ASN A 11 -3.04 0.84 -14.43
CA ASN A 11 -3.47 -0.56 -14.54
C ASN A 11 -3.38 -1.32 -13.21
N LEU A 12 -3.07 -0.63 -12.11
CA LEU A 12 -3.01 -1.25 -10.78
C LEU A 12 -3.11 -0.20 -9.70
N GLN A 13 -4.09 -0.33 -8.82
CA GLN A 13 -4.16 0.39 -7.56
C GLN A 13 -4.22 -0.60 -6.41
N VAL A 14 -3.40 -0.39 -5.37
CA VAL A 14 -3.41 -1.20 -4.15
C VAL A 14 -3.66 -0.30 -2.96
N VAL A 15 -4.66 -0.65 -2.15
CA VAL A 15 -5.12 0.13 -1.00
C VAL A 15 -5.12 -0.75 0.24
N LEU A 16 -4.57 -0.23 1.33
CA LEU A 16 -4.74 -0.76 2.69
C LEU A 16 -5.48 0.28 3.53
N GLY A 17 -6.17 -0.12 4.59
CA GLY A 17 -6.92 0.85 5.40
C GLY A 17 -7.45 0.29 6.71
N PHE A 18 -8.01 1.19 7.51
CA PHE A 18 -8.66 0.87 8.77
C PHE A 18 -10.07 1.50 8.82
N ASP A 19 -11.05 0.67 9.16
CA ASP A 19 -12.43 1.09 9.36
C ASP A 19 -12.69 1.32 10.84
N HIS A 20 -12.76 2.59 11.27
CA HIS A 20 -13.03 2.96 12.66
C HIS A 20 -14.37 2.43 13.19
N PRO A 21 -15.52 2.65 12.51
CA PRO A 21 -16.81 2.06 12.93
C PRO A 21 -16.77 0.54 13.14
N LEU A 22 -16.10 -0.20 12.24
CA LEU A 22 -16.01 -1.67 12.33
C LEU A 22 -14.85 -2.15 13.19
N ARG A 23 -13.95 -1.24 13.60
CA ARG A 23 -12.63 -1.51 14.18
C ARG A 23 -11.87 -2.62 13.44
N SER A 24 -11.75 -2.48 12.12
CA SER A 24 -11.34 -3.59 11.26
C SER A 24 -10.39 -3.14 10.16
N PHE A 25 -9.28 -3.84 9.94
CA PHE A 25 -8.35 -3.54 8.84
C PHE A 25 -8.87 -4.08 7.50
N PHE A 26 -8.39 -3.52 6.39
CA PHE A 26 -8.70 -4.04 5.07
C PHE A 26 -7.56 -3.80 4.08
N GLY A 27 -7.52 -4.63 3.05
CA GLY A 27 -6.70 -4.44 1.86
C GLY A 27 -7.56 -4.70 0.64
N GLN A 28 -7.25 -4.04 -0.48
CA GLN A 28 -7.94 -4.20 -1.77
C GLN A 28 -6.95 -3.91 -2.91
N ALA A 29 -6.98 -4.73 -3.96
CA ALA A 29 -6.33 -4.44 -5.23
C ALA A 29 -7.39 -4.19 -6.31
N PHE A 30 -7.11 -3.23 -7.19
CA PHE A 30 -7.95 -2.82 -8.30
C PHE A 30 -7.14 -2.78 -9.59
N ASP A 31 -7.74 -3.22 -10.70
CA ASP A 31 -7.24 -2.92 -12.04
C ASP A 31 -8.16 -1.87 -12.67
N PRO A 32 -7.81 -0.57 -12.59
CA PRO A 32 -8.62 0.49 -13.16
C PRO A 32 -8.67 0.48 -14.70
N SER A 33 -7.87 -0.35 -15.36
CA SER A 33 -7.85 -0.45 -16.82
C SER A 33 -8.87 -1.43 -17.41
N ASP A 34 -9.44 -2.34 -16.60
CA ASP A 34 -10.54 -3.21 -16.99
C ASP A 34 -11.85 -2.76 -16.34
N PRO A 35 -12.80 -2.16 -17.10
CA PRO A 35 -14.09 -1.70 -16.58
C PRO A 35 -14.95 -2.82 -16.00
N ARG A 36 -14.68 -4.08 -16.35
CA ARG A 36 -15.37 -5.24 -15.77
C ARG A 36 -14.83 -5.57 -14.38
N LEU A 37 -13.61 -5.11 -14.07
CA LEU A 37 -12.94 -5.22 -12.78
C LEU A 37 -13.04 -3.93 -11.94
N GLU A 38 -13.65 -2.88 -12.48
CA GLU A 38 -13.98 -1.67 -11.76
C GLU A 38 -14.95 -1.99 -10.61
N GLY A 39 -14.48 -1.81 -9.37
CA GLY A 39 -15.23 -2.20 -8.17
C GLY A 39 -15.17 -3.69 -7.81
N LEU A 40 -14.51 -4.55 -8.61
CA LEU A 40 -14.11 -5.88 -8.16
C LEU A 40 -12.93 -5.72 -7.21
N ALA A 41 -13.23 -5.76 -5.92
CA ALA A 41 -12.22 -5.93 -4.89
C ALA A 41 -11.55 -7.28 -5.11
N PHE A 42 -10.37 -7.30 -5.74
CA PHE A 42 -9.50 -8.46 -5.66
C PHE A 42 -8.96 -8.49 -4.24
N ASN A 43 -9.65 -9.29 -3.42
CA ASN A 43 -9.36 -9.66 -2.04
C ASN A 43 -9.76 -8.62 -0.98
N GLY A 44 -10.88 -8.87 -0.30
CA GLY A 44 -11.05 -8.52 1.11
C GLY A 44 -10.15 -9.37 2.02
N TRP A 45 -10.23 -9.12 3.33
CA TRP A 45 -9.40 -9.67 4.42
C TRP A 45 -8.56 -10.90 4.05
N PRO A 46 -7.21 -10.80 4.01
CA PRO A 46 -6.38 -11.98 3.93
C PRO A 46 -6.49 -12.74 5.26
N THR A 47 -7.38 -13.72 5.31
CA THR A 47 -7.28 -14.80 6.31
C THR A 47 -6.55 -15.97 5.64
N PRO A 48 -5.92 -16.88 6.43
CA PRO A 48 -5.34 -18.11 5.89
C PRO A 48 -6.30 -18.98 5.03
N SER A 49 -7.60 -18.71 5.06
CA SER A 49 -8.64 -19.41 4.29
C SER A 49 -9.36 -18.55 3.24
N GLY A 50 -8.85 -17.34 2.90
CA GLY A 50 -9.47 -16.43 1.93
C GLY A 50 -10.31 -15.30 2.54
N LEU A 51 -11.31 -14.80 1.80
CA LEU A 51 -12.21 -13.71 2.19
C LEU A 51 -12.98 -14.05 3.47
N GLY A 52 -12.56 -13.50 4.62
CA GLY A 52 -13.19 -13.73 5.93
C GLY A 52 -14.16 -12.63 6.38
N LEU A 53 -15.00 -12.95 7.38
CA LEU A 53 -15.82 -11.97 8.08
C LEU A 53 -14.92 -11.01 8.89
N ARG A 54 -15.21 -9.70 8.78
CA ARG A 54 -14.51 -8.64 9.52
C ARG A 54 -14.81 -8.78 11.00
N ARG A 55 -13.85 -9.27 11.79
CA ARG A 55 -13.96 -9.21 13.26
C ARG A 55 -13.43 -7.86 13.75
N PRO A 56 -14.09 -7.23 14.74
CA PRO A 56 -13.51 -6.06 15.40
C PRO A 56 -12.21 -6.44 16.11
N VAL A 57 -11.15 -5.67 15.88
CA VAL A 57 -9.84 -5.81 16.53
C VAL A 57 -9.91 -5.20 17.93
N GLN A 58 -9.73 -6.02 18.96
CA GLN A 58 -9.90 -5.60 20.36
C GLN A 58 -8.56 -5.31 21.03
N THR A 59 -7.52 -6.05 20.67
CA THR A 59 -6.22 -6.02 21.35
C THR A 59 -5.08 -5.63 20.40
N HIS A 60 -3.96 -5.17 20.98
CA HIS A 60 -2.78 -4.79 20.21
C HIS A 60 -2.14 -5.99 19.51
N ALA A 61 -2.15 -7.17 20.15
CA ALA A 61 -1.65 -8.40 19.53
C ALA A 61 -2.49 -8.80 18.28
N GLU A 62 -3.80 -8.61 18.33
CA GLU A 62 -4.67 -8.84 17.17
C GLU A 62 -4.41 -7.82 16.06
N ALA A 63 -4.17 -6.55 16.42
CA ALA A 63 -3.87 -5.52 15.45
C ALA A 63 -2.57 -5.79 14.70
N GLU A 64 -1.50 -6.13 15.43
CA GLU A 64 -0.21 -6.50 14.86
C GLU A 64 -0.32 -7.74 13.97
N ALA A 65 -1.07 -8.75 14.39
CA ALA A 65 -1.29 -9.95 13.58
C ALA A 65 -2.06 -9.66 12.29
N ASP A 66 -3.15 -8.91 12.37
CA ASP A 66 -4.00 -8.59 11.22
C ASP A 66 -3.27 -7.68 10.21
N VAL A 67 -2.53 -6.67 10.69
CA VAL A 67 -1.67 -5.85 9.82
C VAL A 67 -0.54 -6.68 9.22
N GLY A 68 0.10 -7.56 10.00
CA GLY A 68 1.12 -8.49 9.50
C GLY A 68 0.61 -9.35 8.33
N LEU A 69 -0.63 -9.84 8.41
CA LEU A 69 -1.27 -10.59 7.31
C LEU A 69 -1.50 -9.73 6.07
N LEU A 70 -1.92 -8.46 6.23
CA LEU A 70 -2.07 -7.53 5.10
C LEU A 70 -0.75 -7.24 4.41
N ILE A 71 0.32 -7.09 5.20
CA ILE A 71 1.66 -6.85 4.68
C ILE A 71 2.19 -8.11 3.98
N HIS A 72 1.98 -9.30 4.52
CA HIS A 72 2.37 -10.53 3.81
C HIS A 72 1.61 -10.66 2.48
N TRP A 73 0.29 -10.47 2.50
CA TRP A 73 -0.56 -10.51 1.32
C TRP A 73 -0.11 -9.53 0.23
N ILE A 74 0.32 -8.31 0.58
CA ILE A 74 0.75 -7.32 -0.41
C ILE A 74 2.08 -7.72 -1.09
N PHE A 75 2.97 -8.42 -0.38
CA PHE A 75 4.21 -8.94 -0.94
C PHE A 75 4.00 -10.17 -1.83
N ASP A 76 2.96 -10.97 -1.57
CA ASP A 76 2.57 -12.11 -2.40
C ASP A 76 1.91 -11.71 -3.73
N GLN A 77 1.65 -10.41 -3.94
CA GLN A 77 1.12 -9.95 -5.22
C GLN A 77 2.25 -9.93 -6.27
N ASP A 78 2.33 -10.98 -7.09
CA ASP A 78 3.28 -11.18 -8.21
C ASP A 78 3.41 -10.00 -9.20
N TRP A 79 2.44 -9.08 -9.18
CA TRP A 79 2.31 -7.91 -10.04
C TRP A 79 3.28 -6.78 -9.67
N VAL A 80 3.78 -6.76 -8.44
CA VAL A 80 4.80 -5.80 -7.98
C VAL A 80 6.16 -6.40 -8.30
N GLN A 81 6.84 -5.92 -9.35
CA GLN A 81 8.16 -6.43 -9.77
C GLN A 81 9.19 -6.37 -8.63
N GLY A 82 9.31 -7.45 -7.84
CA GLY A 82 10.25 -7.63 -6.73
C GLY A 82 10.16 -6.57 -5.62
N PRO A 83 10.48 -6.93 -4.36
CA PRO A 83 10.53 -5.92 -3.32
C PRO A 83 11.76 -5.03 -3.50
N SER A 84 11.60 -3.90 -4.19
CA SER A 84 12.58 -2.82 -4.10
C SER A 84 12.67 -2.33 -2.65
N LEU A 85 13.83 -1.86 -2.21
CA LEU A 85 13.98 -1.29 -0.87
C LEU A 85 13.00 -0.13 -0.62
N ILE A 86 12.67 0.63 -1.68
CA ILE A 86 11.69 1.72 -1.63
C ILE A 86 10.27 1.19 -1.40
N TRP A 87 9.92 0.07 -2.05
CA TRP A 87 8.66 -0.63 -1.83
C TRP A 87 8.53 -1.08 -0.38
N ALA A 88 9.49 -1.85 0.14
CA ALA A 88 9.46 -2.33 1.52
C ALA A 88 9.38 -1.18 2.53
N ALA A 89 10.17 -0.12 2.34
CA ALA A 89 10.13 1.05 3.22
C ALA A 89 8.79 1.80 3.15
N HIS A 90 8.12 1.83 2.00
CA HIS A 90 6.80 2.45 1.89
C HIS A 90 5.73 1.63 2.59
N VAL A 91 5.74 0.31 2.39
CA VAL A 91 4.84 -0.65 3.04
C VAL A 91 4.94 -0.57 4.57
N GLU A 92 6.15 -0.47 5.13
CA GLU A 92 6.34 -0.28 6.58
C GLU A 92 5.80 1.07 7.10
N ARG A 93 5.88 2.15 6.30
CA ARG A 93 5.25 3.43 6.68
C ARG A 93 3.73 3.31 6.74
N VAL A 94 3.13 2.60 5.78
CA VAL A 94 1.70 2.33 5.78
C VAL A 94 1.30 1.46 6.98
N ARG A 95 2.06 0.40 7.28
CA ARG A 95 1.88 -0.41 8.50
C ARG A 95 1.85 0.43 9.77
N ALA A 96 2.87 1.27 9.98
CA ALA A 96 2.95 2.13 11.15
C ALA A 96 1.76 3.11 11.24
N THR A 97 1.31 3.62 10.09
CA THR A 97 0.14 4.52 10.02
C THR A 97 -1.14 3.79 10.44
N LEU A 98 -1.38 2.59 9.91
CA LEU A 98 -2.57 1.79 10.23
C LEU A 98 -2.65 1.41 11.71
N LEU A 99 -1.53 1.00 12.30
CA LEU A 99 -1.47 0.68 13.74
C LEU A 99 -1.77 1.91 14.59
N TRP A 100 -1.19 3.06 14.21
CA TRP A 100 -1.47 4.33 14.89
C TRP A 100 -2.95 4.71 14.80
N GLU A 101 -3.60 4.55 13.65
CA GLU A 101 -5.03 4.86 13.48
C GLU A 101 -5.92 3.95 14.33
N TRP A 102 -5.60 2.66 14.38
CA TRP A 102 -6.31 1.71 15.24
C TRP A 102 -6.19 2.08 16.72
N GLU A 103 -5.00 2.49 17.18
CA GLU A 103 -4.75 2.91 18.57
C GLU A 103 -5.45 4.22 18.93
N ASN A 104 -5.40 5.21 18.04
CA ASN A 104 -5.86 6.57 18.33
C ASN A 104 -7.32 6.80 17.95
N GLY A 105 -7.92 5.92 17.14
CA GLY A 105 -9.31 6.03 16.72
C GLY A 105 -9.59 7.21 15.79
N THR A 106 -8.55 7.75 15.14
CA THR A 106 -8.66 8.88 14.20
C THR A 106 -7.89 8.59 12.92
N ASP A 107 -8.34 9.15 11.80
CA ASP A 107 -7.67 8.99 10.50
C ASP A 107 -6.34 9.77 10.52
N ALA A 108 -5.25 9.11 10.15
CA ALA A 108 -3.93 9.71 10.01
C ALA A 108 -3.73 10.32 8.62
N PRO A 109 -2.81 11.28 8.46
CA PRO A 109 -2.40 11.73 7.13
C PRO A 109 -1.84 10.57 6.31
N SER A 110 -2.34 10.38 5.09
CA SER A 110 -1.85 9.32 4.21
C SER A 110 -0.36 9.54 3.87
N PRO A 111 0.48 8.51 3.99
CA PRO A 111 1.89 8.61 3.62
C PRO A 111 2.00 8.87 2.11
N LYS A 112 2.87 9.81 1.72
CA LYS A 112 3.11 10.10 0.30
C LYS A 112 3.65 8.86 -0.42
N ILE A 113 3.09 8.55 -1.58
CA ILE A 113 3.54 7.48 -2.45
C ILE A 113 4.84 7.92 -3.15
N PRO A 114 5.93 7.14 -3.06
CA PRO A 114 7.14 7.38 -3.85
C PRO A 114 6.87 7.38 -5.36
N ALA A 115 7.45 8.34 -6.08
CA ALA A 115 7.29 8.50 -7.54
C ALA A 115 7.62 7.23 -8.34
N ILE A 116 8.69 6.53 -7.96
CA ILE A 116 9.08 5.25 -8.57
C ILE A 116 7.99 4.17 -8.48
N LEU A 117 7.16 4.20 -7.44
CA LEU A 117 6.05 3.26 -7.28
C LEU A 117 4.86 3.65 -8.17
N MET A 118 4.73 4.92 -8.56
CA MET A 118 3.75 5.41 -9.53
C MET A 118 4.16 5.16 -11.00
N GLY A 119 5.36 4.59 -11.23
CA GLY A 119 5.90 4.39 -12.57
C GLY A 119 6.57 5.63 -13.17
N GLU A 120 6.77 6.67 -12.36
CA GLU A 120 7.53 7.84 -12.76
C GLU A 120 9.04 7.58 -12.61
N PRO A 121 9.87 8.00 -13.59
CA PRO A 121 11.32 7.92 -13.44
C PRO A 121 11.75 8.79 -12.25
N ASP A 122 12.63 8.23 -11.42
CA ASP A 122 13.15 8.90 -10.23
C ASP A 122 13.86 10.20 -10.67
N THR A 123 13.23 11.35 -10.41
CA THR A 123 13.81 12.67 -10.76
C THR A 123 14.89 13.11 -9.77
N ILE A 124 15.26 12.24 -8.82
CA ILE A 124 16.34 12.48 -7.86
C ILE A 124 17.67 12.05 -8.47
N GLY A 125 18.07 12.71 -9.56
CA GLY A 125 19.44 12.66 -10.07
C GLY A 125 19.87 14.08 -10.44
N PRO A 126 21.06 14.56 -10.02
CA PRO A 126 21.58 15.82 -10.53
C PRO A 126 21.64 15.70 -12.04
N LYS A 127 20.96 16.62 -12.73
CA LYS A 127 21.04 16.80 -14.18
C LYS A 127 22.53 16.78 -14.55
N PRO A 128 23.01 15.84 -15.39
CA PRO A 128 24.43 15.83 -15.75
C PRO A 128 24.75 17.20 -16.35
N ALA A 129 25.64 17.92 -15.70
CA ALA A 129 26.12 19.21 -16.19
C ALA A 129 26.66 19.00 -17.61
N ASP A 130 26.25 19.87 -18.53
CA ASP A 130 26.69 19.90 -19.90
C ASP A 130 28.21 19.70 -19.98
N ALA A 131 28.64 18.50 -20.38
CA ALA A 131 30.02 18.21 -20.63
C ALA A 131 30.45 19.06 -21.84
N GLN A 132 31.08 20.20 -21.56
CA GLN A 132 31.75 20.98 -22.59
C GLN A 132 32.78 20.09 -23.28
N VAL A 133 32.53 19.83 -24.56
CA VAL A 133 33.48 19.19 -25.46
C VAL A 133 34.64 20.17 -25.65
N VAL A 134 35.69 20.05 -24.83
CA VAL A 134 36.99 20.65 -25.14
C VAL A 134 37.61 19.78 -26.24
N ARG A 135 37.51 20.26 -27.49
CA ARG A 135 38.30 19.71 -28.59
C ARG A 135 39.71 20.27 -28.49
N SER A 136 40.67 19.39 -28.26
CA SER A 136 42.10 19.65 -28.48
C SER A 136 42.47 19.41 -29.93
#